data_AF-A0A239NF50-F1
#
_entry.id   AF-A0A239NF50-F1
#
_cell.length_a   1.000
_cell.length_b   1.000
_cell.length_c   1.000
_cell.angle_alpha   90.00
_cell.angle_beta   90.00
_cell.angle_gamma   90.00
#
_symmetry.space_group_name_H-M   'P 1'
#
loop_
_entity.id
_entity.type
_entity.pdbx_description
1 polymer ?
#
loop_
_entity_poly.entity_id
_entity_poly.type
_entity_poly.pdbx_seq_one_letter_code
_entity_poly.pdbx_strand_id
1 'polypeptide(L)'
;MAEKTRDKNILNHVVAYFAWRFKRPPKDFKPSLEVRKAWRSADDWADLADTFNDMSWMKTLRVRITQSEMSQLTTIGEIVDLIEEKAGSRLNRLSGAEFGAVKRAWPF
;
A
#
# COMPACT_ATOMS: atom_id res chain seq x y z
N MET A 1 21.87 -6.35 9.81
CA MET A 1 20.50 -5.82 9.66
C MET A 1 19.88 -6.58 8.51
N ALA A 2 18.89 -7.44 8.77
CA ALA A 2 18.26 -8.22 7.70
C ALA A 2 17.50 -7.25 6.80
N GLU A 3 17.85 -7.21 5.51
CA GLU A 3 17.07 -6.51 4.50
C GLU A 3 15.70 -7.21 4.45
N LYS A 4 14.68 -6.57 5.05
CA LYS A 4 13.32 -7.09 5.05
C LYS A 4 12.89 -7.10 3.58
N THR A 5 12.88 -8.28 2.96
CA THR A 5 12.49 -8.45 1.56
C THR A 5 11.02 -8.07 1.44
N ARG A 6 10.76 -6.83 0.99
CA ARG A 6 9.40 -6.35 0.78
C ARG A 6 8.72 -7.14 -0.32
N ASP A 7 7.49 -7.55 -0.09
CA ASP A 7 6.69 -8.27 -1.05
C ASP A 7 6.37 -7.34 -2.23
N LYS A 8 6.93 -7.68 -3.40
CA LYS A 8 6.82 -6.86 -4.61
C LYS A 8 5.37 -6.64 -5.03
N ASN A 9 4.44 -7.50 -4.63
CA ASN A 9 3.02 -7.34 -4.95
C ASN A 9 2.38 -6.21 -4.15
N ILE A 10 2.60 -6.16 -2.83
CA ILE A 10 2.07 -5.08 -1.98
C ILE A 10 2.69 -3.75 -2.39
N LEU A 11 4.00 -3.72 -2.62
CA LEU A 11 4.68 -2.52 -3.12
C LEU A 11 4.06 -2.03 -4.42
N ASN A 12 3.80 -2.92 -5.38
CA ASN A 12 3.17 -2.55 -6.64
C ASN A 12 1.76 -2.01 -6.47
N HIS A 13 0.94 -2.55 -5.56
CA HIS A 13 -0.40 -2.03 -5.30
C HIS A 13 -0.38 -0.63 -4.68
N VAL A 14 0.49 -0.41 -3.70
CA VAL A 14 0.66 0.90 -3.06
C VAL A 14 1.19 1.92 -4.09
N VAL A 15 2.20 1.55 -4.87
CA VAL A 15 2.75 2.39 -5.94
C VAL A 15 1.70 2.69 -7.02
N ALA A 16 0.91 1.71 -7.44
CA ALA A 16 -0.13 1.89 -8.45
C ALA A 16 -1.19 2.90 -7.99
N TYR A 17 -1.60 2.83 -6.72
CA TYR A 17 -2.52 3.80 -6.14
C TYR A 17 -1.98 5.24 -6.21
N PHE A 18 -0.73 5.45 -5.76
CA PHE A 18 -0.15 6.79 -5.79
C PHE A 18 0.13 7.28 -7.21
N ALA A 19 0.58 6.41 -8.10
CA ALA A 19 0.76 6.71 -9.52
C ALA A 19 -0.54 7.20 -10.16
N TRP A 20 -1.66 6.52 -9.89
CA TRP A 20 -2.99 6.93 -10.34
C TRP A 20 -3.42 8.26 -9.69
N ARG A 21 -3.32 8.38 -8.37
CA ARG A 21 -3.76 9.56 -7.59
C ARG A 21 -3.05 10.86 -8.01
N PHE A 22 -1.76 10.77 -8.33
CA PHE A 22 -0.92 11.89 -8.72
C PHE A 22 -0.71 12.02 -10.23
N LYS A 23 -1.30 11.12 -11.03
CA LYS A 23 -1.11 11.07 -12.49
C LYS A 23 0.37 11.07 -12.89
N ARG A 24 1.20 10.32 -12.16
CA ARG A 24 2.64 10.18 -12.39
C ARG A 24 3.00 8.73 -12.68
N PRO A 25 4.06 8.46 -13.45
CA PRO A 25 4.43 7.10 -13.77
C PRO A 25 4.91 6.34 -12.51
N PRO A 26 4.59 5.04 -12.36
CA PRO A 26 4.96 4.21 -11.21
C PRO A 26 6.44 4.25 -10.83
N LYS A 27 7.33 4.43 -11.81
CA LYS A 27 8.79 4.51 -11.62
C LYS A 27 9.25 5.67 -10.73
N ASP A 28 8.43 6.72 -10.59
CA ASP A 28 8.73 7.87 -9.74
C ASP A 28 8.44 7.59 -8.26
N PHE A 29 7.68 6.54 -7.96
CA PHE A 29 7.24 6.17 -6.61
C PHE A 29 8.18 5.12 -6.01
N LYS A 30 9.33 5.59 -5.51
CA LYS A 30 10.30 4.74 -4.81
C LYS A 30 9.84 4.44 -3.37
N PRO A 31 10.26 3.33 -2.75
CA PRO A 31 9.93 3.02 -1.35
C PRO A 31 10.31 4.14 -0.36
N SER A 32 11.43 4.82 -0.60
CA SER A 32 11.89 5.94 0.22
C SER A 32 11.18 7.27 -0.08
N LEU A 33 10.21 7.29 -1.00
CA LEU A 33 9.49 8.51 -1.33
C LEU A 33 8.55 8.89 -0.19
N GLU A 34 8.78 10.08 0.38
CA GLU A 34 7.91 10.72 1.37
C GLU A 34 6.61 11.20 0.70
N VAL A 35 5.69 10.27 0.47
CA VAL A 35 4.39 10.57 -0.11
C VAL A 35 3.61 11.53 0.77
N ARG A 36 3.65 11.41 2.11
CA ARG A 36 2.91 12.28 3.04
C ARG A 36 3.10 13.78 2.78
N LYS A 37 4.28 14.21 2.30
CA LYS A 37 4.55 15.62 1.97
C LYS A 37 3.66 16.19 0.86
N ALA A 38 3.04 15.33 0.05
CA ALA A 38 2.09 15.73 -0.98
C ALA A 38 0.69 16.05 -0.43
N TRP A 39 0.42 15.76 0.85
CA TRP A 39 -0.84 16.07 1.52
C TRP A 39 -0.74 17.38 2.31
N ARG A 40 -1.82 18.16 2.28
CA ARG A 40 -1.88 19.47 2.94
C ARG A 40 -2.13 19.36 4.45
N SER A 41 -2.80 18.30 4.88
CA SER A 41 -3.24 18.08 6.26
C SER A 41 -2.92 16.66 6.70
N ALA A 42 -2.57 16.49 7.98
CA ALA A 42 -2.40 15.16 8.59
C ALA A 42 -3.71 14.36 8.60
N ASP A 43 -4.85 15.05 8.68
CA ASP A 43 -6.18 14.46 8.67
C ASP A 43 -6.51 13.81 7.31
N ASP A 44 -6.32 14.54 6.20
CA ASP A 44 -6.43 13.99 4.84
C ASP A 44 -5.49 12.80 4.59
N TRP A 45 -4.32 12.82 5.23
CA TRP A 45 -3.37 11.70 5.17
C TRP A 45 -3.86 10.49 5.96
N ALA A 46 -4.45 10.72 7.12
CA ALA A 46 -5.01 9.68 7.96
C ALA A 46 -6.25 9.02 7.32
N ASP A 47 -7.11 9.81 6.67
CA ASP A 47 -8.31 9.34 5.96
C ASP A 47 -7.99 8.39 4.78
N LEU A 48 -6.77 8.49 4.24
CA LEU A 48 -6.26 7.56 3.24
C LEU A 48 -6.29 6.11 3.72
N ALA A 49 -6.24 5.87 5.04
CA ALA A 49 -6.39 4.54 5.63
C ALA A 49 -7.72 3.90 5.22
N ASP A 50 -8.83 4.64 5.27
CA ASP A 50 -10.14 4.15 4.86
C ASP A 50 -10.20 3.88 3.36
N THR A 51 -9.58 4.74 2.55
CA THR A 51 -9.45 4.50 1.10
C THR A 51 -8.70 3.19 0.81
N PHE A 52 -7.58 2.95 1.49
CA PHE A 52 -6.84 1.69 1.37
C PHE A 52 -7.66 0.49 1.84
N ASN A 53 -8.33 0.60 2.99
CA ASN A 53 -9.14 -0.47 3.55
C ASN A 53 -10.33 -0.86 2.64
N ASP A 54 -10.85 0.08 1.84
CA ASP A 54 -11.94 -0.22 0.91
C ASP A 54 -11.47 -0.99 -0.34
N MET A 55 -10.17 -0.95 -0.65
CA MET A 55 -9.62 -1.65 -1.81
C MET A 55 -9.78 -3.17 -1.71
N SER A 56 -10.15 -3.79 -2.82
CA SER A 56 -10.42 -5.24 -2.87
C SER A 56 -9.23 -6.08 -2.38
N TRP A 57 -8.00 -5.68 -2.69
CA TRP A 57 -6.81 -6.42 -2.30
C TRP A 57 -6.51 -6.37 -0.80
N MET A 58 -6.82 -5.24 -0.14
CA MET A 58 -6.74 -5.10 1.32
C MET A 58 -7.81 -5.95 2.00
N LYS A 59 -9.03 -5.99 1.44
CA LYS A 59 -10.12 -6.88 1.88
C LYS A 59 -9.74 -8.36 1.73
N THR A 60 -9.13 -8.75 0.61
CA THR A 60 -8.63 -10.12 0.37
C THR A 60 -7.54 -10.51 1.38
N LEU A 61 -6.59 -9.61 1.66
CA LEU A 61 -5.57 -9.80 2.70
C LEU A 61 -6.17 -9.82 4.12
N ARG A 62 -7.42 -9.35 4.27
CA ARG A 62 -8.08 -9.07 5.56
C ARG A 62 -7.18 -8.19 6.45
N VAL A 63 -6.56 -7.19 5.82
CA VAL A 63 -5.71 -6.20 6.48
C VAL A 63 -6.51 -4.92 6.64
N ARG A 64 -6.39 -4.30 7.81
CA ARG A 64 -6.97 -2.99 8.10
C ARG A 64 -5.90 -2.08 8.71
N ILE A 65 -5.69 -0.92 8.08
CA ILE A 65 -4.87 0.16 8.60
C ILE A 65 -5.80 1.13 9.31
N THR A 66 -5.46 1.50 10.55
CA THR A 66 -6.19 2.55 11.26
C THR A 66 -5.69 3.93 10.83
N GLN A 67 -6.53 4.95 10.94
CA GLN A 67 -6.15 6.34 10.66
C GLN A 67 -4.95 6.78 11.52
N SER A 68 -4.90 6.35 12.78
CA SER A 68 -3.76 6.63 13.68
C SER A 68 -2.46 5.99 13.20
N GLU A 69 -2.49 4.73 12.75
CA GLU A 69 -1.32 4.08 12.17
C GLU A 69 -0.88 4.81 10.90
N MET A 70 -1.83 5.10 10.00
CA MET A 70 -1.54 5.82 8.76
C MET A 70 -0.90 7.18 9.04
N SER A 71 -1.39 7.91 10.04
CA SER A 71 -0.87 9.22 10.44
C SER A 71 0.60 9.19 10.92
N GLN A 72 1.11 8.02 11.33
CA GLN A 72 2.50 7.86 11.73
C GLN A 72 3.43 7.57 10.55
N LEU A 73 2.90 7.05 9.45
CA LEU A 73 3.66 6.71 8.25
C LEU A 73 3.96 7.96 7.43
N THR A 74 5.10 7.98 6.76
CA THR A 74 5.50 9.10 5.89
C THR A 74 5.85 8.66 4.48
N THR A 75 6.37 7.43 4.33
CA THR A 75 6.90 6.90 3.08
C THR A 75 6.09 5.72 2.54
N ILE A 76 6.27 5.43 1.25
CA ILE A 76 5.70 4.24 0.60
C ILE A 76 6.20 2.96 1.27
N GLY A 77 7.49 2.92 1.59
CA GLY A 77 8.13 1.77 2.21
C GLY A 77 7.51 1.45 3.56
N GLU A 78 7.23 2.46 4.39
CA GLU A 78 6.57 2.29 5.68
C GLU A 78 5.14 1.75 5.56
N ILE A 79 4.38 2.22 4.56
CA ILE A 79 3.03 1.69 4.28
C ILE A 79 3.10 0.21 3.91
N VAL A 80 4.02 -0.15 3.02
CA VAL A 80 4.22 -1.54 2.60
C VAL A 80 4.61 -2.40 3.80
N ASP A 81 5.58 -1.95 4.59
CA ASP A 81 6.05 -2.63 5.79
C ASP A 81 4.92 -2.88 6.80
N LEU A 82 4.04 -1.90 7.03
CA LEU A 82 2.89 -2.05 7.93
C LEU A 82 1.87 -3.06 7.40
N ILE A 83 1.58 -3.01 6.10
CA ILE A 83 0.63 -3.94 5.47
C ILE A 83 1.19 -5.36 5.51
N GLU A 84 2.49 -5.53 5.26
CA GLU A 84 3.17 -6.81 5.38
C GLU A 84 3.11 -7.37 6.80
N GLU A 85 3.37 -6.52 7.80
CA GLU A 85 3.29 -6.91 9.20
C GLU A 85 1.88 -7.37 9.59
N LYS A 86 0.85 -6.62 9.17
CA LYS A 86 -0.55 -6.98 9.42
C LYS A 86 -1.04 -8.18 8.62
N ALA A 87 -0.54 -8.36 7.40
CA ALA A 87 -0.84 -9.54 6.59
C ALA A 87 -0.22 -10.79 7.19
N GLY A 88 0.97 -10.68 7.80
CA GLY A 88 1.67 -11.77 8.48
C GLY A 88 1.77 -13.00 7.59
N SER A 89 1.36 -14.17 8.10
CA SER A 89 1.38 -15.43 7.34
C SER A 89 0.37 -15.51 6.18
N ARG A 90 -0.58 -14.56 6.06
CA ARG A 90 -1.58 -14.56 4.97
C ARG A 90 -0.99 -14.14 3.63
N LEU A 91 0.11 -13.39 3.65
CA LEU A 91 0.92 -13.10 2.46
C LEU A 91 1.32 -14.39 1.74
N ASN A 92 1.73 -15.40 2.51
CA ASN A 92 2.18 -16.68 1.97
C ASN A 92 1.02 -17.53 1.39
N ARG A 93 -0.23 -17.28 1.82
CA ARG A 93 -1.43 -17.97 1.31
C ARG A 93 -1.96 -17.41 -0.01
N LEU A 94 -1.62 -16.17 -0.35
CA LEU A 94 -2.10 -15.51 -1.57
C LEU A 94 -1.18 -15.72 -2.78
N SER A 95 -0.15 -16.56 -2.65
CA SER A 95 0.80 -16.87 -3.72
C SER A 95 0.10 -17.43 -4.96
N GLY A 96 0.19 -16.69 -6.06
CA GLY A 96 -0.08 -17.15 -7.43
C GLY A 96 -1.36 -16.62 -8.07
N ALA A 97 -2.53 -17.06 -7.60
CA ALA A 97 -3.78 -16.93 -8.36
C ALA A 97 -4.55 -15.62 -8.07
N GLU A 98 -4.62 -15.20 -6.81
CA GLU A 98 -5.47 -14.06 -6.42
C GLU A 98 -4.79 -12.70 -6.71
N PHE A 99 -3.47 -12.58 -6.53
CA PHE A 99 -2.74 -11.36 -6.92
C PHE A 99 -2.76 -11.11 -8.44
N GLY A 100 -2.82 -12.16 -9.25
CA GLY A 100 -3.01 -12.05 -10.70
C GLY A 100 -4.39 -11.50 -11.08
N ALA A 101 -5.43 -11.78 -10.28
CA ALA A 101 -6.77 -11.23 -10.47
C ALA A 101 -6.85 -9.75 -10.05
N VAL A 102 -6.13 -9.34 -8.99
CA VAL A 102 -6.09 -7.92 -8.57
C VAL A 102 -5.42 -7.04 -9.64
N LYS A 103 -4.41 -7.55 -10.38
CA LYS A 103 -3.86 -6.83 -11.55
C LYS A 103 -4.91 -6.52 -12.62
N ARG A 104 -5.97 -7.32 -12.74
CA ARG A 104 -7.10 -7.08 -13.68
C ARG A 104 -8.20 -6.18 -13.11
N ALA A 105 -8.25 -5.99 -11.79
CA ALA A 105 -9.34 -5.29 -11.11
C ALA A 105 -9.15 -3.76 -11.03
N TRP A 106 -7.98 -3.24 -11.42
CA TRP A 106 -7.79 -1.81 -11.64
C TRP A 106 -7.99 -1.50 -13.13
N PRO A 107 -8.85 -0.54 -13.52
CA PRO A 107 -9.01 -0.21 -14.91
C PRO A 107 -7.77 0.57 -15.37
N PHE A 108 -6.97 -0.08 -16.21
CA PHE A 108 -6.42 0.57 -17.38
C PHE A 108 -7.18 0.05 -18.59
#